data_AF-A0A2E6VWX5-F1
#
_entry.id   AF-A0A2E6VWX5-F1
#
_cell.length_a   1.000
_cell.length_b   1.000
_cell.length_c   1.000
_cell.angle_alpha   90.00
_cell.angle_beta   90.00
_cell.angle_gamma   90.00
#
_symmetry.space_group_name_H-M   'P 1'
#
loop_
_entity.id
_entity.type
_entity.pdbx_description
1 polymer ?
#
loop_
_entity_poly.entity_id
_entity_poly.type
_entity_poly.pdbx_seq_one_letter_code
_entity_poly.pdbx_strand_id
1 'polypeptide(L)'
;MGITPLELQQQHFKTVFRGFDPDEVNHMLSVAAREMELLMRQVNELKEATVQQQRVIEKFSEREDELKKTLLMTQQVAQDMKTGARKEADLIIGRAELEADRLLDHAQERLTNLLTDISNLKRQRKQVEGELRGILESHYNMLEVQEPKPERNPSQLKVVRPSHEPHNGRGGPFAAGAE
;
A
#
# COMPACT_ATOMS: atom_id res chain seq x y z
N MET A 1 -18.82 73.86 3.61
CA MET A 1 -18.38 75.27 3.66
C MET A 1 -19.33 75.99 4.57
N GLY A 2 -18.80 76.52 5.66
CA GLY A 2 -19.52 77.23 6.71
C GLY A 2 -18.51 78.15 7.40
N ILE A 3 -19.03 79.17 8.08
CA ILE A 3 -18.28 80.21 8.78
C ILE A 3 -17.18 79.55 9.63
N THR A 4 -15.93 80.01 9.52
CA THR A 4 -14.82 79.49 10.34
C THR A 4 -14.88 80.05 11.77
N PRO A 5 -14.26 79.40 12.78
CA PRO A 5 -14.19 79.97 14.14
C PRO A 5 -13.62 81.39 14.16
N LEU A 6 -12.63 81.64 13.29
CA LEU A 6 -12.00 82.95 13.13
C LEU A 6 -12.97 83.99 12.53
N GLU A 7 -13.73 83.62 11.50
CA GLU A 7 -14.75 84.48 10.91
C GLU A 7 -15.91 84.74 11.87
N LEU A 8 -16.25 83.78 12.74
CA LEU A 8 -17.28 83.95 13.77
C LEU A 8 -16.85 84.96 14.84
N GLN A 9 -15.55 85.01 15.16
CA GLN A 9 -14.97 85.95 16.13
C GLN A 9 -14.81 87.37 15.56
N GLN A 10 -14.62 87.48 14.24
CA GLN A 10 -14.47 88.76 13.53
C GLN A 10 -15.81 89.33 13.01
N GLN A 11 -16.91 88.66 13.29
CA GLN A 11 -18.24 89.07 12.84
C GLN A 11 -18.71 90.33 13.60
N HIS A 12 -19.14 91.34 12.85
CA HIS A 12 -19.65 92.59 13.40
C HIS A 12 -21.11 92.79 12.98
N PHE A 13 -21.98 93.01 13.98
CA PHE A 13 -23.40 93.26 13.76
C PHE A 13 -23.70 94.76 13.74
N LYS A 14 -24.68 95.15 12.91
CA LYS A 14 -25.16 96.54 12.87
C LYS A 14 -25.95 96.85 14.14
N THR A 15 -25.66 97.99 14.77
CA THR A 15 -26.39 98.48 15.94
C THR A 15 -27.73 99.09 15.52
N VAL A 16 -28.83 98.67 16.14
CA VAL A 16 -30.18 99.18 15.89
C VAL A 16 -30.85 99.59 17.21
N PHE A 17 -31.73 100.59 17.16
CA PHE A 17 -32.45 101.07 18.35
C PHE A 17 -33.35 99.95 18.92
N ARG A 18 -33.14 99.59 20.20
CA ARG A 18 -33.67 98.38 20.90
C ARG A 18 -32.99 97.03 20.55
N GLY A 19 -31.77 97.05 20.01
CA GLY A 19 -30.96 95.83 19.81
C GLY A 19 -30.39 95.24 21.10
N PHE A 20 -29.76 94.06 20.98
CA PHE A 20 -29.02 93.41 22.07
C PHE A 20 -27.72 94.15 22.42
N ASP A 21 -27.23 93.94 23.64
CA ASP A 21 -25.96 94.51 24.11
C ASP A 21 -24.78 94.00 23.26
N PRO A 22 -24.02 94.90 22.60
CA PRO A 22 -22.86 94.52 21.79
C PRO A 22 -21.82 93.69 22.56
N ASP A 23 -21.62 93.95 23.86
CA ASP A 23 -20.60 93.25 24.66
C ASP A 23 -21.03 91.81 24.97
N GLU A 24 -22.31 91.59 25.28
CA GLU A 24 -22.87 90.26 25.51
C GLU A 24 -22.86 89.42 24.22
N VAL A 25 -23.20 90.03 23.08
CA VAL A 25 -23.13 89.39 21.76
C VAL A 25 -21.69 88.99 21.43
N ASN A 26 -20.72 89.89 21.60
CA ASN A 26 -19.30 89.61 21.37
C ASN A 26 -18.79 88.49 22.30
N HIS A 27 -19.22 88.47 23.56
CA HIS A 27 -18.88 87.39 24.49
C HIS A 27 -19.42 86.04 24.00
N MET A 28 -20.69 85.98 23.59
CA MET A 28 -21.31 84.76 23.07
C MET A 28 -20.65 84.28 21.76
N LEU A 29 -20.30 85.18 20.84
CA LEU A 29 -19.54 84.86 19.63
C LEU A 29 -18.17 84.26 19.97
N SER A 30 -17.48 84.79 20.99
CA SER A 30 -16.18 84.26 21.42
C SER A 30 -16.31 82.84 22.00
N VAL A 31 -17.36 82.57 22.78
CA VAL A 31 -17.64 81.23 23.33
C VAL A 31 -18.00 80.27 22.21
N ALA A 32 -18.88 80.67 21.29
CA ALA A 32 -19.28 79.86 20.15
C ALA A 32 -18.10 79.56 19.21
N ALA A 33 -17.20 80.52 18.99
CA ALA A 33 -15.99 80.32 18.18
C ALA A 33 -15.06 79.30 18.83
N ARG A 34 -14.82 79.39 20.16
CA ARG A 34 -14.00 78.42 20.90
C ARG A 34 -14.56 77.01 20.84
N GLU A 35 -15.86 76.85 21.13
CA GLU A 35 -16.53 75.54 21.06
C GLU A 35 -16.49 74.97 19.64
N MET A 36 -16.70 75.82 18.64
CA MET A 36 -16.60 75.41 17.24
C MET A 36 -15.19 74.93 16.88
N GLU A 37 -14.14 75.63 17.33
CA GLU A 37 -12.76 75.20 17.10
C GLU A 37 -12.47 73.84 17.77
N LEU A 38 -12.95 73.64 18.99
CA LEU A 38 -12.83 72.39 19.74
C LEU A 38 -13.52 71.23 19.00
N LEU A 39 -14.75 71.44 18.52
CA LEU A 39 -15.48 70.47 17.71
C LEU A 39 -14.76 70.16 16.39
N MET A 40 -14.20 71.18 15.71
CA MET A 40 -13.44 70.97 14.48
C MET A 40 -12.19 70.13 14.71
N ARG A 41 -11.47 70.34 15.82
CA ARG A 41 -10.32 69.50 16.19
C ARG A 41 -10.74 68.05 16.44
N GLN A 42 -11.79 67.83 17.24
CA GLN A 42 -12.31 66.49 17.51
C GLN A 42 -12.78 65.79 16.23
N VAL A 43 -13.44 66.49 15.31
CA VAL A 43 -13.85 65.94 14.02
C VAL A 43 -12.64 65.53 13.18
N ASN A 44 -11.56 66.31 13.17
CA ASN A 44 -10.35 65.96 12.45
C ASN A 44 -9.65 64.75 13.07
N GLU A 45 -9.51 64.71 14.40
CA GLU A 45 -8.94 63.57 15.13
C GLU A 45 -9.75 62.28 14.88
N LEU A 46 -11.08 62.35 14.94
CA LEU A 46 -11.95 61.21 14.66
C LEU A 46 -11.85 60.76 13.20
N LYS A 47 -11.75 61.69 12.25
CA LYS A 47 -11.53 61.35 10.82
C LYS A 47 -10.20 60.65 10.62
N GLU A 48 -9.13 61.14 11.23
CA GLU A 48 -7.82 60.50 11.15
C GLU A 48 -7.85 59.10 11.76
N ALA A 49 -8.44 58.93 12.94
CA ALA A 49 -8.62 57.62 13.58
C ALA A 49 -9.42 56.66 12.69
N THR A 50 -10.50 57.14 12.07
CA THR A 50 -11.33 56.35 11.15
C THR A 50 -10.52 55.89 9.94
N VAL A 51 -9.73 56.78 9.32
CA VAL A 51 -8.87 56.42 8.19
C VAL A 51 -7.82 55.38 8.60
N GLN A 52 -7.22 55.52 9.79
CA GLN A 52 -6.24 54.54 10.28
C GLN A 52 -6.89 53.19 10.55
N GLN A 53 -8.05 53.15 11.19
CA GLN A 53 -8.80 51.92 11.43
C GLN A 53 -9.22 51.25 10.12
N GLN A 54 -9.66 52.02 9.13
CA GLN A 54 -10.02 51.49 7.82
C GLN A 54 -8.83 50.82 7.13
N ARG A 55 -7.64 51.42 7.18
CA ARG A 55 -6.40 50.82 6.66
C ARG A 55 -6.03 49.52 7.37
N VAL A 56 -6.28 49.44 8.68
CA VAL A 56 -6.02 48.22 9.46
C VAL A 56 -7.00 47.12 9.06
N ILE A 57 -8.28 47.45 8.88
CA ILE A 57 -9.31 46.52 8.41
C ILE A 57 -8.95 45.99 7.01
N GLU A 58 -8.56 46.86 6.08
CA GLU A 58 -8.13 46.46 4.73
C GLU A 58 -6.96 45.46 4.78
N LYS A 59 -5.91 45.75 5.58
CA LYS A 59 -4.79 44.82 5.77
C LYS A 59 -5.21 43.48 6.35
N PHE A 60 -6.16 43.46 7.29
CA PHE A 60 -6.67 42.20 7.84
C PHE A 60 -7.50 41.43 6.80
N SER A 61 -8.32 42.12 6.01
CA SER A 61 -9.08 41.51 4.93
C SER A 61 -8.16 40.88 3.88
N GLU A 62 -7.10 41.58 3.47
CA GLU A 62 -6.11 41.06 2.52
C GLU A 62 -5.42 39.79 3.05
N ARG A 63 -5.02 39.79 4.33
CA ARG A 63 -4.43 38.61 4.99
C ARG A 63 -5.42 37.46 5.10
N GLU A 64 -6.68 37.74 5.40
CA GLU A 64 -7.72 36.70 5.49
C GLU A 64 -7.93 36.05 4.12
N ASP A 65 -7.94 36.85 3.04
CA ASP A 65 -8.06 36.34 1.68
C ASP A 65 -6.85 35.50 1.26
N GLU A 66 -5.63 35.91 1.63
CA GLU A 66 -4.42 35.13 1.40
C GLU A 66 -4.44 33.80 2.19
N LEU A 67 -4.87 33.84 3.45
CA LEU A 67 -5.03 32.64 4.27
C LEU A 67 -6.07 31.69 3.68
N LYS A 68 -7.23 32.20 3.23
CA LYS A 68 -8.26 31.40 2.54
C LYS A 68 -7.71 30.73 1.28
N LYS A 69 -6.99 31.49 0.44
CA LYS A 69 -6.35 30.94 -0.77
C LYS A 69 -5.35 29.85 -0.42
N THR A 70 -4.51 30.09 0.58
CA THR A 70 -3.52 29.12 1.04
C THR A 70 -4.16 27.86 1.60
N LEU A 71 -5.24 27.99 2.37
CA LEU A 71 -5.99 26.86 2.90
C LEU A 71 -6.60 26.01 1.79
N LEU A 72 -7.23 26.64 0.79
CA LEU A 72 -7.79 25.95 -0.37
C LEU A 72 -6.70 25.23 -1.18
N MET A 73 -5.57 25.89 -1.43
CA MET A 73 -4.43 25.27 -2.10
C MET A 73 -3.89 24.08 -1.30
N THR A 74 -3.75 24.22 0.02
CA THR A 74 -3.27 23.14 0.90
C THR A 74 -4.22 21.95 0.86
N GLN A 75 -5.53 22.20 0.90
CA GLN A 75 -6.55 21.15 0.79
C GLN A 75 -6.47 20.42 -0.56
N GLN A 76 -6.29 21.18 -1.65
CA GLN A 76 -6.14 20.60 -2.98
C GLN A 76 -4.88 19.73 -3.09
N VAL A 77 -3.74 20.24 -2.61
CA VAL A 77 -2.47 19.48 -2.57
C VAL A 77 -2.61 18.22 -1.72
N ALA A 78 -3.26 18.29 -0.56
CA ALA A 78 -3.49 17.12 0.28
C ALA A 78 -4.36 16.06 -0.43
N GLN A 79 -5.38 16.50 -1.18
CA GLN A 79 -6.24 15.60 -1.94
C GLN A 79 -5.52 14.98 -3.15
N ASP A 80 -4.71 15.77 -3.85
CA ASP A 80 -3.88 15.31 -4.97
C ASP A 80 -2.82 14.30 -4.48
N MET A 81 -2.19 14.57 -3.34
CA MET A 81 -1.25 13.64 -2.71
C MET A 81 -1.94 12.33 -2.31
N LYS A 82 -3.13 12.40 -1.72
CA LYS A 82 -3.92 11.21 -1.33
C LYS A 82 -4.34 10.38 -2.55
N THR A 83 -4.76 11.03 -3.62
CA THR A 83 -5.16 10.33 -4.85
C THR A 83 -3.96 9.76 -5.60
N GLY A 84 -2.83 10.46 -5.63
CA GLY A 84 -1.56 9.96 -6.14
C GLY A 84 -1.08 8.72 -5.40
N ALA A 85 -1.01 8.79 -4.06
CA ALA A 85 -0.60 7.66 -3.22
C ALA A 85 -1.49 6.42 -3.41
N ARG A 86 -2.81 6.60 -3.57
CA ARG A 86 -3.73 5.48 -3.87
C ARG A 86 -3.43 4.83 -5.21
N LYS A 87 -3.28 5.62 -6.27
CA LYS A 87 -2.95 5.11 -7.61
C LYS A 87 -1.60 4.37 -7.61
N GLU A 88 -0.61 4.92 -6.90
CA GLU A 88 0.70 4.28 -6.78
C GLU A 88 0.62 2.96 -6.00
N ALA A 89 -0.15 2.92 -4.91
CA ALA A 89 -0.41 1.68 -4.18
C ALA A 89 -1.07 0.62 -5.07
N ASP A 90 -2.11 0.99 -5.82
CA ASP A 90 -2.79 0.08 -6.74
C ASP A 90 -1.84 -0.44 -7.83
N LEU A 91 -0.94 0.42 -8.34
CA LEU A 91 0.09 0.01 -9.31
C LEU A 91 1.14 -0.93 -8.70
N ILE A 92 1.52 -0.73 -7.44
CA ILE A 92 2.47 -1.61 -6.74
C ILE A 92 1.82 -2.98 -6.54
N ILE A 93 0.57 -3.02 -6.07
CA ILE A 93 -0.17 -4.27 -5.88
C ILE A 93 -0.31 -5.01 -7.20
N GLY A 94 -0.77 -4.33 -8.26
CA GLY A 94 -0.92 -4.97 -9.58
C GLY A 94 0.41 -5.47 -10.17
N ARG A 95 1.53 -4.78 -9.91
CA ARG A 95 2.86 -5.28 -10.30
C ARG A 95 3.27 -6.51 -9.51
N ALA A 96 3.03 -6.51 -8.20
CA ALA A 96 3.35 -7.64 -7.33
C ALA A 96 2.53 -8.88 -7.70
N GLU A 97 1.25 -8.73 -8.02
CA GLU A 97 0.38 -9.81 -8.50
C GLU A 97 0.92 -10.40 -9.81
N LEU A 98 1.25 -9.55 -10.78
CA LEU A 98 1.77 -9.99 -12.07
C LEU A 98 3.13 -10.70 -11.95
N GLU A 99 4.00 -10.22 -11.05
CA GLU A 99 5.27 -10.87 -10.76
C GLU A 99 5.10 -12.21 -10.05
N ALA A 100 4.13 -12.31 -9.13
CA ALA A 100 3.77 -13.56 -8.47
C ALA A 100 3.24 -14.60 -9.47
N ASP A 101 2.36 -14.19 -10.39
CA ASP A 101 1.84 -15.07 -11.44
C ASP A 101 2.96 -15.59 -12.34
N ARG A 102 3.86 -14.71 -12.78
CA ARG A 102 5.05 -15.12 -13.55
C ARG A 102 5.93 -16.11 -12.80
N LEU A 103 6.13 -15.90 -11.50
CA LEU A 103 6.91 -16.80 -10.67
C LEU A 103 6.26 -18.18 -10.56
N LEU A 104 4.94 -18.23 -10.42
CA LEU A 104 4.18 -19.48 -10.40
C LEU A 104 4.28 -20.22 -11.74
N ASP A 105 4.12 -19.53 -12.86
CA ASP A 105 4.25 -20.10 -14.19
C ASP A 105 5.65 -20.70 -14.39
N HIS A 106 6.71 -19.96 -14.04
CA HIS A 106 8.09 -20.46 -14.10
C HIS A 106 8.31 -21.67 -13.18
N ALA A 107 7.73 -21.67 -11.99
CA ALA A 107 7.83 -22.81 -11.08
C ALA A 107 7.14 -24.06 -11.65
N GLN A 108 5.98 -23.88 -12.28
CA GLN A 108 5.21 -24.97 -12.89
C GLN A 108 5.89 -25.53 -14.14
N GLU A 109 6.49 -24.68 -14.97
CA GLU A 109 7.32 -25.09 -16.10
C GLU A 109 8.51 -25.93 -15.61
N ARG A 110 9.22 -25.43 -14.58
CA ARG A 110 10.37 -26.13 -13.99
C ARG A 110 9.99 -27.47 -13.38
N LEU A 111 8.83 -27.56 -12.72
CA LEU A 111 8.28 -28.81 -12.21
C LEU A 111 8.02 -29.81 -13.34
N THR A 112 7.42 -29.35 -14.44
CA THR A 112 7.10 -30.19 -15.61
C THR A 112 8.38 -30.74 -16.25
N ASN A 113 9.40 -29.90 -16.39
CA ASN A 113 10.71 -30.30 -16.90
C ASN A 113 11.35 -31.36 -15.98
N LEU A 114 11.35 -31.13 -14.66
CA LEU A 114 11.87 -32.10 -13.69
C LEU A 114 11.14 -33.45 -13.74
N LEU A 115 9.81 -33.45 -13.85
CA LEU A 115 9.03 -34.69 -13.98
C LEU A 115 9.39 -35.46 -15.25
N THR A 116 9.62 -34.73 -16.35
CA THR A 116 10.05 -35.31 -17.63
C THR A 116 11.44 -35.92 -17.50
N ASP A 117 12.39 -35.22 -16.87
CA ASP A 117 13.74 -35.71 -16.61
C ASP A 117 13.73 -36.97 -15.74
N ILE A 118 12.92 -36.97 -14.66
CA ILE A 118 12.75 -38.13 -13.79
C ILE A 118 12.20 -39.33 -14.59
N SER A 119 11.23 -39.11 -15.47
CA SER A 119 10.68 -40.17 -16.33
C SER A 119 11.74 -40.73 -17.28
N ASN A 120 12.52 -39.85 -17.92
CA ASN A 120 13.62 -40.23 -18.82
C ASN A 120 14.70 -41.05 -18.08
N LEU A 121 15.11 -40.59 -16.89
CA LEU A 121 16.08 -41.30 -16.05
C LEU A 121 15.56 -42.68 -15.62
N LYS A 122 14.28 -42.80 -15.26
CA LYS A 122 13.66 -44.10 -14.94
C LYS A 122 13.67 -45.05 -16.14
N ARG A 123 13.41 -44.54 -17.35
CA ARG A 123 13.47 -45.32 -18.59
C ARG A 123 14.89 -45.78 -18.90
N GLN A 124 15.87 -44.88 -18.80
CA GLN A 124 17.29 -45.21 -18.98
C GLN A 124 17.74 -46.27 -17.98
N ARG A 125 17.35 -46.15 -16.70
CA ARG A 125 17.65 -47.17 -15.69
C ARG A 125 17.13 -48.55 -16.08
N LYS A 126 15.85 -48.64 -16.48
CA LYS A 126 15.25 -49.91 -16.93
C LYS A 126 15.95 -50.49 -18.16
N GLN A 127 16.37 -49.64 -19.10
CA GLN A 127 17.10 -50.07 -20.28
C GLN A 127 18.44 -50.68 -19.90
N VAL A 128 19.23 -50.00 -19.07
CA VAL A 128 20.53 -50.50 -18.58
C VAL A 128 20.36 -51.78 -17.76
N GLU A 129 19.35 -51.86 -16.90
CA GLU A 129 19.01 -53.10 -16.16
C GLU A 129 18.72 -54.26 -17.12
N GLY A 130 17.98 -54.02 -18.21
CA GLY A 130 17.68 -55.02 -19.23
C GLY A 130 18.90 -55.45 -20.04
N GLU A 131 19.73 -54.50 -20.48
CA GLU A 131 20.98 -54.77 -21.19
C GLU A 131 21.93 -55.62 -20.34
N LEU A 132 22.09 -55.28 -19.05
CA LEU A 132 22.93 -56.04 -18.13
C LEU A 132 22.40 -57.47 -17.92
N ARG A 133 21.08 -57.63 -17.74
CA ARG A 133 20.46 -58.97 -17.63
C ARG A 133 20.73 -59.80 -18.88
N GLY A 134 20.58 -59.23 -20.08
CA GLY A 134 20.86 -59.92 -21.33
C GLY A 134 22.33 -60.36 -21.46
N ILE A 135 23.27 -59.50 -21.05
CA ILE A 135 24.70 -59.86 -21.00
C ILE A 135 24.93 -61.04 -20.05
N LEU A 136 24.35 -60.99 -18.84
CA LEU A 136 24.51 -62.06 -17.84
C LEU A 136 23.91 -63.38 -18.31
N GLU A 137 22.70 -63.38 -18.89
CA GLU A 137 22.07 -64.58 -19.46
C GLU A 137 22.89 -65.17 -20.61
N SER A 138 23.42 -64.33 -21.49
CA SER A 138 24.31 -64.78 -22.58
C SER A 138 25.57 -65.46 -22.04
N HIS A 139 26.20 -64.89 -21.01
CA HIS A 139 27.38 -65.49 -20.39
C HIS A 139 27.03 -66.78 -19.63
N TYR A 140 25.89 -66.82 -18.94
CA TYR A 140 25.41 -68.02 -18.26
C TYR A 140 25.17 -69.18 -19.22
N ASN A 141 24.45 -68.95 -20.33
CA ASN A 141 24.19 -69.96 -21.35
C ASN A 141 25.49 -70.48 -21.98
N MET A 142 26.50 -69.63 -22.17
CA MET A 142 27.80 -70.05 -22.67
C MET A 142 28.52 -71.01 -21.70
N LEU A 143 28.35 -70.81 -20.39
CA LEU A 143 28.89 -71.71 -19.37
C LEU A 143 28.11 -73.04 -19.32
N GLU A 144 26.78 -73.02 -19.43
CA GLU A 144 25.98 -74.26 -19.49
C GLU A 144 26.33 -75.15 -20.69
N VAL A 145 26.60 -74.56 -21.86
CA VAL A 145 27.05 -75.31 -23.04
C VAL A 145 28.42 -75.96 -22.84
N GLN A 146 29.23 -75.45 -21.91
CA GLN A 146 30.57 -75.97 -21.60
C GLN A 146 30.58 -77.04 -20.49
N GLU A 147 29.46 -77.31 -19.82
CA GLU A 147 29.37 -78.47 -18.91
C GLU A 147 29.03 -79.75 -19.69
N PRO A 148 29.97 -80.69 -19.89
CA PRO A 148 29.61 -81.99 -20.43
C PRO A 148 28.71 -82.71 -19.43
N LYS A 149 27.50 -83.08 -19.85
CA LYS A 149 26.65 -84.03 -19.11
C LYS A 149 27.51 -85.26 -18.78
N PRO A 150 27.64 -85.67 -17.51
CA PRO A 150 28.37 -86.89 -17.19
C PRO A 150 27.68 -88.06 -17.91
N GLU A 151 28.41 -88.70 -18.83
CA GLU A 151 27.98 -89.92 -19.48
C GLU A 151 27.72 -90.97 -18.41
N ARG A 152 26.45 -91.21 -18.13
CA ARG A 152 26.02 -92.22 -17.18
C ARG A 152 26.15 -93.59 -17.87
N ASN A 153 27.31 -94.20 -17.73
CA ASN A 153 27.57 -95.58 -18.18
C ASN A 153 26.57 -96.56 -17.53
N PRO A 154 25.71 -97.26 -18.30
CA PRO A 154 24.61 -98.07 -17.77
C PRO A 154 24.99 -99.51 -17.39
N SER A 155 26.26 -99.80 -17.11
CA SER A 155 26.71 -101.16 -16.77
C SER A 155 27.45 -101.19 -15.44
N GLN A 156 26.69 -101.05 -14.36
CA GLN A 156 26.93 -101.72 -13.08
C GLN A 156 25.63 -101.72 -12.27
N LEU A 157 24.74 -102.65 -12.64
CA LEU A 157 23.72 -103.15 -11.72
C LEU A 157 24.43 -103.80 -10.53
N LYS A 158 24.01 -103.44 -9.31
CA LYS A 158 23.68 -104.49 -8.34
C LYS A 158 22.38 -104.19 -7.63
N VAL A 159 21.38 -104.92 -8.10
CA VAL A 159 20.12 -105.28 -7.47
C VAL A 159 20.31 -105.56 -5.98
N VAL A 160 19.58 -104.85 -5.11
CA VAL A 160 18.84 -105.46 -3.97
C VAL A 160 17.57 -104.62 -3.71
N ARG A 161 16.43 -105.21 -4.03
CA ARG A 161 15.12 -105.04 -3.38
C ARG A 161 14.55 -106.47 -3.26
N PRO A 162 13.49 -106.75 -2.49
CA PRO A 162 12.67 -105.91 -1.61
C PRO A 162 12.58 -106.56 -0.19
N SER A 163 11.88 -106.06 0.84
CA SER A 163 10.42 -105.96 0.89
C SER A 163 9.97 -105.53 2.30
N HIS A 164 8.85 -104.80 2.34
CA HIS A 164 7.74 -104.82 3.32
C HIS A 164 7.35 -103.42 3.83
N GLU A 165 6.38 -102.84 3.13
CA GLU A 165 5.24 -102.13 3.72
C GLU A 165 4.15 -103.16 4.10
N PRO A 166 3.05 -102.79 4.80
CA PRO A 166 2.74 -101.53 5.49
C PRO A 166 2.19 -101.77 6.92
N HIS A 167 2.11 -100.73 7.77
CA HIS A 167 1.10 -100.73 8.84
C HIS A 167 0.62 -99.32 9.18
N ASN A 168 -0.48 -98.97 8.52
CA ASN A 168 -1.71 -98.35 9.01
C ASN A 168 -1.75 -97.91 10.49
N GLY A 169 -2.18 -96.67 10.74
CA GLY A 169 -2.95 -96.38 11.97
C GLY A 169 -2.90 -94.97 12.55
N ARG A 170 -3.98 -94.22 12.29
CA ARG A 170 -4.72 -93.34 13.23
C ARG A 170 -4.02 -92.12 13.85
N GLY A 171 -4.70 -90.98 13.71
CA GLY A 171 -4.97 -90.12 14.89
C GLY A 171 -4.93 -88.62 14.69
N GLY A 172 -6.01 -88.05 14.13
CA GLY A 172 -6.75 -86.93 14.74
C GLY A 172 -6.12 -85.51 14.90
N PRO A 173 -6.97 -84.48 15.16
CA PRO A 173 -6.80 -83.10 14.67
C PRO A 173 -6.71 -82.05 15.81
N PHE A 174 -6.87 -80.74 15.46
CA PHE A 174 -7.05 -79.54 16.32
C PHE A 174 -5.78 -78.95 16.95
N ALA A 175 -5.56 -77.65 17.19
CA ALA A 175 -6.32 -76.38 17.14
C ALA A 175 -5.27 -75.22 17.13
N ALA A 176 -5.46 -74.09 16.43
CA ALA A 176 -6.00 -72.79 16.92
C ALA A 176 -5.07 -71.92 17.81
N GLY A 177 -5.16 -70.59 17.59
CA GLY A 177 -4.56 -69.49 18.38
C GLY A 177 -3.43 -68.79 17.62
N ALA A 178 -3.56 -67.63 16.96
CA ALA A 178 -4.23 -66.37 17.29
C ALA A 178 -3.71 -65.74 18.60
N GLU A 179 -2.66 -64.92 18.47
CA GLU A 179 -2.54 -63.55 18.97
C GLU A 179 -1.50 -62.79 18.13
#